data_AF-A0AAU6BI74-F1
#
_entry.id   AF-A0AAU6BI74-F1
#
_cell.length_a   1.000
_cell.length_b   1.000
_cell.length_c   1.000
_cell.angle_alpha   90.00
_cell.angle_beta   90.00
_cell.angle_gamma   90.00
#
_symmetry.space_group_name_H-M   'P 1'
#
loop_
_entity.id
_entity.type
_entity.pdbx_description
1 polymer ?
#
loop_
_entity_poly.entity_id
_entity_poly.type
_entity_poly.pdbx_seq_one_letter_code
_entity_poly.pdbx_strand_id
1 'polypeptide(L)'
;MAPFATALPRSGLLVVQPLRKRHCAECRRGPLPLLVVEGGAPRCLDCVDLGHLVFLPRGDTALTRRAREESGLSAVVVRFNRRRSRYERQGVLVEEAGLARAEQRCLADAEARRRRRARDAGRRAAADVRFEEAFAAEIGRLFPGCPEARARAVAAHASARGSGRVGRSAAGRALSEGAVVSAVVASVRHVDTPYDQLLMSGVPRHEARRRLSAGVEGVLRGWREGPVRAGAEAETG
;
A
#
# COMPACT_ATOMS: atom_id res chain seq x y z
N MET A 1 -14.15 23.34 -17.98
CA MET A 1 -14.80 22.20 -17.32
C MET A 1 -13.79 21.06 -17.28
N ALA A 2 -13.39 20.57 -16.12
CA ALA A 2 -12.48 19.42 -16.06
C ALA A 2 -13.30 18.16 -16.41
N PRO A 3 -12.85 17.31 -17.35
CA PRO A 3 -13.59 16.12 -17.73
C PRO A 3 -13.65 15.14 -16.56
N PHE A 4 -14.83 14.59 -16.30
CA PHE A 4 -15.06 13.51 -15.34
C PHE A 4 -14.53 12.19 -15.91
N ALA A 5 -13.22 12.08 -16.12
CA ALA A 5 -12.58 10.85 -16.56
C ALA A 5 -11.93 10.15 -15.36
N THR A 6 -12.76 9.54 -14.53
CA THR A 6 -12.37 8.40 -13.70
C THR A 6 -13.51 7.41 -13.87
N ALA A 7 -13.22 6.24 -14.45
CA ALA A 7 -14.23 5.22 -14.69
C ALA A 7 -14.94 4.88 -13.36
N LEU A 8 -16.22 5.26 -13.27
CA LEU A 8 -17.07 5.04 -12.11
C LEU A 8 -17.70 3.64 -12.22
N PRO A 9 -17.96 2.95 -11.09
CA PRO A 9 -18.57 1.63 -11.09
C PRO A 9 -19.95 1.67 -11.77
N ARG A 10 -20.20 0.71 -12.67
CA ARG A 10 -21.26 0.68 -13.68
C ARG A 10 -22.71 0.50 -13.19
N SER A 11 -23.00 0.59 -11.89
CA SER A 11 -24.33 0.28 -11.35
C SER A 11 -24.65 0.93 -9.99
N GLY A 12 -24.24 2.17 -9.75
CA GLY A 12 -24.60 2.88 -8.51
C GLY A 12 -24.76 4.38 -8.67
N LEU A 13 -25.73 4.95 -7.94
CA LEU A 13 -25.94 6.39 -7.86
C LEU A 13 -24.68 7.09 -7.32
N LEU A 14 -24.33 8.21 -7.94
CA LEU A 14 -23.14 8.99 -7.61
C LEU A 14 -23.53 10.41 -7.21
N VAL A 15 -23.04 10.82 -6.04
CA VAL A 15 -23.19 12.18 -5.52
C VAL A 15 -21.83 12.84 -5.42
N VAL A 16 -21.74 14.08 -5.85
CA VAL A 16 -20.51 14.88 -5.88
C VAL A 16 -20.56 15.93 -4.78
N GLN A 17 -19.51 16.00 -3.97
CA GLN A 17 -19.23 17.14 -3.11
C GLN A 17 -18.46 18.20 -3.94
N PRO A 18 -19.09 19.33 -4.30
CA PRO A 18 -18.49 20.28 -5.22
C PRO A 18 -17.34 21.07 -4.56
N LEU A 19 -16.33 21.43 -5.35
CA LEU A 19 -15.23 22.30 -4.90
C LEU A 19 -15.56 23.80 -4.97
N ARG A 20 -16.60 24.17 -5.71
CA ARG A 20 -17.04 25.56 -5.90
C ARG A 20 -18.52 25.65 -5.55
N LYS A 21 -18.99 26.83 -5.18
CA LYS A 21 -20.43 27.09 -4.97
C LYS A 21 -21.21 26.72 -6.24
N ARG A 22 -22.25 25.90 -6.09
CA ARG A 22 -23.16 25.47 -7.16
C ARG A 22 -24.59 25.62 -6.67
N HIS A 23 -25.52 25.95 -7.55
CA HIS A 23 -26.95 26.01 -7.26
C HIS A 23 -27.66 24.92 -8.07
N CYS A 24 -28.78 24.42 -7.56
CA CYS A 24 -29.62 23.47 -8.27
C CYS A 24 -30.15 24.13 -9.56
N ALA A 25 -30.06 23.42 -10.68
CA ALA A 25 -30.57 23.93 -11.95
C ALA A 25 -32.11 23.91 -12.02
N GLU A 26 -32.78 23.20 -11.11
CA GLU A 26 -34.25 23.08 -11.07
C GLU A 26 -34.84 24.07 -10.07
N CYS A 27 -34.69 23.82 -8.76
CA CYS A 27 -35.27 24.66 -7.71
C CYS A 27 -34.45 25.91 -7.40
N ARG A 28 -33.31 26.13 -8.07
CA ARG A 28 -32.41 27.29 -7.89
C ARG A 28 -31.79 27.47 -6.50
N ARG A 29 -32.06 26.56 -5.55
CA ARG A 29 -31.49 26.56 -4.20
C ARG A 29 -29.99 26.29 -4.20
N GLY A 30 -29.28 26.84 -3.21
CA GLY A 30 -27.85 26.61 -3.01
C GLY A 30 -27.24 27.64 -2.05
N PRO A 31 -25.92 27.58 -1.81
CA PRO A 31 -24.97 26.66 -2.42
C PRO A 31 -25.16 25.20 -1.98
N LEU A 32 -25.07 24.26 -2.93
CA LEU A 32 -25.26 22.84 -2.66
C LEU A 32 -24.04 22.21 -1.98
N PRO A 33 -24.19 21.59 -0.80
CA PRO A 33 -23.10 20.84 -0.16
C PRO A 33 -22.84 19.49 -0.86
N LEU A 34 -23.88 18.92 -1.47
CA LEU A 34 -23.88 17.68 -2.25
C LEU A 34 -24.79 17.87 -3.46
N LEU A 35 -24.40 17.31 -4.60
CA LEU A 35 -25.19 17.39 -5.84
C LEU A 35 -25.08 16.11 -6.67
N VAL A 36 -26.10 15.85 -7.48
CA VAL A 36 -26.04 14.90 -8.59
C VAL A 36 -25.88 15.69 -9.89
N VAL A 37 -25.17 15.13 -10.86
CA VAL A 37 -25.12 15.69 -12.21
C VAL A 37 -26.05 14.87 -13.10
N GLU A 38 -27.19 15.45 -13.46
CA GLU A 38 -28.17 14.84 -14.36
C GLU A 38 -28.32 15.70 -15.61
N GLY A 39 -28.26 15.10 -16.80
CA GLY A 39 -28.32 15.85 -18.06
C GLY A 39 -27.23 16.93 -18.19
N GLY A 40 -26.08 16.75 -17.52
CA GLY A 40 -25.00 17.75 -17.48
C GLY A 40 -25.24 18.94 -16.53
N ALA A 41 -26.38 18.98 -15.84
CA ALA A 41 -26.75 20.04 -14.91
C ALA A 41 -26.71 19.58 -13.45
N PRO A 42 -26.32 20.45 -12.49
CA PRO A 42 -26.34 20.11 -11.08
C PRO A 42 -27.78 20.08 -10.52
N ARG A 43 -28.15 19.00 -9.84
CA ARG A 43 -29.39 18.87 -9.07
C ARG A 43 -29.10 18.71 -7.58
N CYS A 44 -29.94 19.31 -6.72
CA CYS A 44 -29.88 19.05 -5.28
C CYS A 44 -30.46 17.68 -4.96
N LEU A 45 -30.17 17.15 -3.77
CA LEU A 45 -30.64 15.83 -3.36
C LEU A 45 -32.17 15.73 -3.34
N ASP A 46 -32.88 16.79 -2.95
CA ASP A 46 -34.35 16.80 -2.92
C ASP A 46 -34.96 16.66 -4.32
N CYS A 47 -34.44 17.40 -5.32
CA CYS A 47 -34.94 17.34 -6.70
C CYS A 47 -34.70 16.00 -7.40
N VAL A 48 -33.82 15.15 -6.86
CA VAL A 48 -33.53 13.81 -7.39
C VAL A 48 -33.96 12.71 -6.43
N ASP A 49 -34.88 13.04 -5.51
CA ASP A 49 -35.47 12.13 -4.53
C ASP A 49 -34.46 11.41 -3.62
N LEU A 50 -33.27 11.99 -3.42
CA LEU A 50 -32.23 11.52 -2.49
C LEU A 50 -32.18 12.32 -1.18
N GLY A 51 -33.06 13.31 -1.01
CA GLY A 51 -33.09 14.20 0.16
C GLY A 51 -33.37 13.49 1.49
N HIS A 52 -34.00 12.31 1.44
CA HIS A 52 -34.31 11.48 2.61
C HIS A 52 -33.14 10.59 3.08
N LEU A 53 -32.02 10.57 2.32
CA LEU A 53 -30.86 9.75 2.68
C LEU A 53 -29.92 10.51 3.62
N VAL A 54 -29.37 9.77 4.58
CA VAL A 54 -28.40 10.30 5.55
C VAL A 54 -26.97 10.06 5.06
N PHE A 55 -26.10 11.05 5.25
CA PHE A 55 -24.70 10.94 4.85
C PHE A 55 -23.85 10.26 5.91
N LEU A 56 -23.34 9.07 5.59
CA LEU A 56 -22.35 8.35 6.37
C LEU A 56 -20.93 8.61 5.82
N PRO A 57 -20.05 9.30 6.56
CA PRO A 57 -18.68 9.53 6.13
C PRO A 57 -17.88 8.22 6.05
N ARG A 58 -16.81 8.23 5.23
CA ARG A 58 -15.84 7.14 5.19
C ARG A 58 -15.10 7.01 6.54
N GLY A 59 -14.72 5.79 6.90
CA GLY A 59 -13.88 5.53 8.07
C GLY A 59 -13.98 4.09 8.52
N ASP A 60 -15.19 3.67 8.92
CA ASP A 60 -15.46 2.28 9.24
C ASP A 60 -15.97 1.53 7.98
N THR A 61 -15.08 0.70 7.43
CA THR A 61 -15.40 -0.14 6.26
C THR A 61 -16.52 -1.14 6.55
N ALA A 62 -16.62 -1.67 7.77
CA ALA A 62 -17.69 -2.60 8.12
C ALA A 62 -19.03 -1.87 8.18
N LEU A 63 -19.08 -0.71 8.84
CA LEU A 63 -20.29 0.09 8.94
C LEU A 63 -20.75 0.60 7.57
N THR A 64 -19.87 1.21 6.79
CA THR A 64 -20.21 1.73 5.45
C THR A 64 -20.63 0.65 4.47
N ARG A 65 -20.09 -0.58 4.59
CA ARG A 65 -20.55 -1.71 3.77
C ARG A 65 -21.94 -2.17 4.21
N ARG A 66 -22.14 -2.40 5.51
CA ARG A 66 -23.41 -2.88 6.07
C ARG A 66 -24.54 -1.88 5.87
N ALA A 67 -24.30 -0.60 6.07
CA ALA A 67 -25.31 0.43 5.86
C ALA A 67 -25.81 0.45 4.41
N ARG A 68 -24.94 0.17 3.43
CA ARG A 68 -25.38 -0.01 2.03
C ARG A 68 -26.14 -1.30 1.78
N GLU A 69 -25.73 -2.40 2.43
CA GLU A 69 -26.44 -3.70 2.33
C GLU A 69 -27.83 -3.64 2.97
N GLU A 70 -27.97 -2.86 4.05
CA GLU A 70 -29.20 -2.71 4.84
C GLU A 70 -30.14 -1.63 4.29
N SER A 71 -29.71 -0.81 3.33
CA SER A 71 -30.54 0.22 2.70
C SER A 71 -31.06 -0.24 1.35
N GLY A 72 -32.34 0.02 1.06
CA GLY A 72 -32.92 -0.17 -0.26
C GLY A 72 -32.31 0.77 -1.30
N LEU A 73 -32.08 2.02 -0.92
CA LEU A 73 -31.42 3.03 -1.74
C LEU A 73 -30.08 3.48 -1.13
N SER A 74 -29.03 3.59 -1.97
CA SER A 74 -27.76 4.18 -1.54
C SER A 74 -26.99 4.86 -2.68
N ALA A 75 -26.27 5.93 -2.36
CA ALA A 75 -25.43 6.66 -3.32
C ALA A 75 -24.00 6.83 -2.80
N VAL A 76 -23.01 6.70 -3.68
CA VAL A 76 -21.60 6.93 -3.31
C VAL A 76 -21.29 8.41 -3.39
N VAL A 77 -20.72 8.97 -2.32
CA VAL A 77 -20.29 10.38 -2.31
C VAL A 77 -18.82 10.48 -2.65
N VAL A 78 -18.49 11.32 -3.64
CA VAL A 78 -17.12 11.57 -4.10
C VAL A 78 -16.77 13.05 -4.07
N ARG A 79 -15.48 13.35 -3.95
CA ARG A 79 -14.94 14.70 -4.05
C ARG A 79 -13.68 14.69 -4.90
N PHE A 80 -13.51 15.70 -5.74
CA PHE A 80 -12.30 15.83 -6.54
C PHE A 80 -11.11 16.24 -5.67
N ASN A 81 -10.05 15.45 -5.67
CA ASN A 81 -8.77 15.78 -5.05
C ASN A 81 -7.87 16.49 -6.08
N ARG A 82 -7.69 17.81 -5.92
CA ARG A 82 -6.87 18.63 -6.83
C ARG A 82 -5.40 18.21 -6.89
N ARG A 83 -4.83 17.74 -5.78
CA ARG A 83 -3.40 17.37 -5.71
C ARG A 83 -3.11 16.08 -6.47
N ARG A 84 -4.07 15.15 -6.48
CA ARG A 84 -3.94 13.84 -7.16
C ARG A 84 -4.72 13.76 -8.47
N SER A 85 -5.33 14.86 -8.91
CA SER A 85 -6.14 14.98 -10.13
C SER A 85 -7.16 13.84 -10.33
N ARG A 86 -7.85 13.43 -9.26
CA ARG A 86 -8.81 12.31 -9.30
C ARG A 86 -9.93 12.47 -8.28
N TYR A 87 -11.05 11.80 -8.52
CA TYR A 87 -12.13 11.69 -7.52
C TYR A 87 -11.75 10.70 -6.42
N GLU A 88 -12.06 11.09 -5.18
CA GLU A 88 -11.89 10.25 -4.00
C GLU A 88 -13.23 10.07 -3.31
N ARG A 89 -13.55 8.83 -2.92
CA ARG A 89 -14.72 8.52 -2.13
C ARG A 89 -14.63 9.21 -0.76
N GLN A 90 -15.69 9.92 -0.39
CA GLN A 90 -15.85 10.63 0.89
C GLN A 90 -16.77 9.89 1.85
N GLY A 91 -17.70 9.09 1.34
CA GLY A 91 -18.69 8.39 2.14
C GLY A 91 -19.80 7.80 1.27
N VAL A 92 -20.95 7.57 1.89
CA VAL A 92 -22.17 7.09 1.23
C VAL A 92 -23.39 7.79 1.79
N LEU A 93 -24.40 7.99 0.95
CA LEU A 93 -25.76 8.27 1.37
C LEU A 93 -26.51 6.94 1.48
N VAL A 94 -27.22 6.75 2.58
CA VAL A 94 -27.95 5.53 2.94
C VAL A 94 -29.25 5.91 3.64
N GLU A 95 -30.19 4.98 3.73
CA GLU A 95 -31.41 5.19 4.52
C GLU A 95 -31.08 5.17 6.01
N GLU A 96 -31.75 6.03 6.79
CA GLU A 96 -31.56 6.11 8.25
C GLU A 96 -31.82 4.77 8.94
N ALA A 97 -32.90 4.08 8.57
CA ALA A 97 -33.22 2.76 9.12
C ALA A 97 -32.16 1.71 8.76
N GLY A 98 -31.57 1.78 7.56
CA GLY A 98 -30.47 0.90 7.15
C GLY A 98 -29.18 1.18 7.93
N LEU A 99 -28.90 2.46 8.19
CA LEU A 99 -27.77 2.85 9.05
C LEU A 99 -27.95 2.32 10.48
N ALA A 100 -29.12 2.50 11.09
CA ALA A 100 -29.39 2.03 12.45
C ALA A 100 -29.22 0.51 12.60
N ARG A 101 -29.74 -0.29 11.64
CA ARG A 101 -29.53 -1.74 11.61
C ARG A 101 -28.05 -2.10 11.46
N ALA A 102 -27.33 -1.38 10.60
CA ALA A 102 -25.90 -1.59 10.41
C ALA A 102 -25.08 -1.30 11.66
N GLU A 103 -25.41 -0.25 12.41
CA GLU A 103 -24.78 0.10 13.69
C GLU A 103 -25.01 -0.99 14.75
N GLN A 104 -26.26 -1.46 14.91
CA GLN A 104 -26.58 -2.56 15.82
C GLN A 104 -25.77 -3.82 15.49
N ARG A 105 -25.71 -4.20 14.21
CA ARG A 105 -24.88 -5.34 13.75
C ARG A 105 -23.39 -5.12 14.02
N CYS A 106 -22.89 -3.90 13.86
CA CYS A 106 -21.50 -3.53 14.13
C CYS A 106 -21.13 -3.59 15.61
N LEU A 107 -22.04 -3.21 16.50
CA LEU A 107 -21.89 -3.33 17.94
C LEU A 107 -21.90 -4.79 18.37
N ALA A 108 -22.87 -5.58 17.87
CA ALA A 108 -23.02 -6.98 18.22
C ALA A 108 -21.78 -7.84 17.92
N ASP A 109 -21.04 -7.53 16.86
CA ASP A 109 -19.85 -8.30 16.46
C ASP A 109 -18.50 -7.59 16.72
N ALA A 110 -18.52 -6.44 17.39
CA ALA A 110 -17.33 -5.60 17.59
C ALA A 110 -16.18 -6.37 18.26
N GLU A 111 -16.47 -7.08 19.35
CA GLU A 111 -15.46 -7.82 20.11
C GLU A 111 -14.94 -9.05 19.35
N ALA A 112 -15.83 -9.78 18.67
CA ALA A 112 -15.43 -10.90 17.81
C ALA A 112 -14.48 -10.44 16.69
N ARG A 113 -14.78 -9.29 16.05
CA ARG A 113 -13.91 -8.67 15.05
C ARG A 113 -12.58 -8.21 15.66
N ARG A 114 -12.59 -7.62 16.86
CA ARG A 114 -11.38 -7.20 17.57
C ARG A 114 -10.47 -8.38 17.86
N ARG A 115 -11.00 -9.46 18.41
CA ARG A 115 -10.25 -10.69 18.71
C ARG A 115 -9.67 -11.34 17.44
N ARG A 116 -10.46 -11.40 16.36
CA ARG A 116 -9.97 -11.89 15.05
C ARG A 116 -8.81 -11.01 14.56
N ARG A 117 -8.95 -9.69 14.58
CA ARG A 117 -7.87 -8.77 14.16
C ARG A 117 -6.59 -8.97 14.98
N ALA A 118 -6.70 -9.14 16.29
CA ALA A 118 -5.56 -9.40 17.16
C ALA A 118 -4.86 -10.73 16.81
N ARG A 119 -5.63 -11.82 16.66
CA ARG A 119 -5.07 -13.12 16.23
C ARG A 119 -4.42 -13.04 14.86
N ASP A 120 -5.05 -12.36 13.91
CA ASP A 120 -4.51 -12.19 12.56
C ASP A 120 -3.23 -11.36 12.55
N ALA A 121 -3.16 -10.32 13.38
CA ALA A 121 -1.94 -9.53 13.57
C ALA A 121 -0.81 -10.41 14.13
N GLY A 122 -1.09 -11.22 15.16
CA GLY A 122 -0.13 -12.18 15.69
C GLY A 122 0.36 -13.19 14.63
N ARG A 123 -0.56 -13.80 13.86
CA ARG A 123 -0.18 -14.72 12.78
C ARG A 123 0.68 -14.04 11.70
N ARG A 124 0.40 -12.78 11.38
CA ARG A 124 1.18 -12.00 10.41
C ARG A 124 2.56 -11.62 10.93
N ALA A 125 2.69 -11.32 12.23
CA ALA A 125 3.98 -11.07 12.87
C ALA A 125 4.84 -12.33 12.85
N ALA A 126 4.28 -13.47 13.26
CA ALA A 126 4.99 -14.75 13.22
C ALA A 126 5.36 -15.19 11.79
N ALA A 127 4.53 -14.88 10.78
CA ALA A 127 4.87 -15.12 9.38
C ALA A 127 5.98 -14.19 8.88
N ASP A 128 6.07 -12.95 9.37
CA ASP A 128 7.13 -12.03 9.00
C ASP A 128 8.49 -12.48 9.55
N VAL A 129 8.55 -12.91 10.82
CA VAL A 129 9.77 -13.46 11.43
C VAL A 129 10.26 -14.67 10.64
N ARG A 130 9.38 -15.65 10.37
CA ARG A 130 9.73 -16.83 9.58
C ARG A 130 10.20 -16.50 8.17
N PHE A 131 9.60 -15.49 7.54
CA PHE A 131 10.02 -15.04 6.21
C PHE A 131 11.40 -14.40 6.25
N GLU A 132 11.69 -13.59 7.27
CA GLU A 132 13.00 -12.98 7.47
C GLU A 132 14.09 -14.03 7.71
N GLU A 133 13.83 -15.01 8.58
CA GLU A 133 14.74 -16.14 8.82
C GLU A 133 15.02 -16.93 7.54
N ALA A 134 13.97 -17.28 6.79
CA ALA A 134 14.11 -18.00 5.52
C ALA A 134 14.88 -17.18 4.47
N PHE A 135 14.66 -15.87 4.42
CA PHE A 135 15.39 -14.98 3.51
C PHE A 135 16.88 -14.89 3.89
N ALA A 136 17.19 -14.78 5.19
CA ALA A 136 18.57 -14.78 5.67
C ALA A 136 19.28 -16.12 5.39
N ALA A 137 18.59 -17.25 5.59
CA ALA A 137 19.11 -18.57 5.27
C ALA A 137 19.40 -18.72 3.77
N GLU A 138 18.53 -18.22 2.90
CA GLU A 138 18.74 -18.26 1.44
C GLU A 138 19.90 -17.35 1.00
N ILE A 139 20.10 -16.20 1.65
CA ILE A 139 21.32 -15.40 1.45
C ILE A 139 22.55 -16.23 1.83
N GLY A 140 22.55 -16.88 3.00
CA GLY A 140 23.67 -17.70 3.45
C GLY A 140 23.97 -18.86 2.49
N ARG A 141 22.94 -19.47 1.89
CA ARG A 141 23.09 -20.50 0.87
C ARG A 141 23.75 -19.98 -0.42
N LEU A 142 23.34 -18.79 -0.88
CA LEU A 142 23.85 -18.18 -2.11
C LEU A 142 25.20 -17.47 -1.94
N PHE A 143 25.51 -17.04 -0.72
CA PHE A 143 26.66 -16.23 -0.35
C PHE A 143 27.27 -16.75 0.97
N PRO A 144 27.92 -17.93 0.97
CA PRO A 144 28.42 -18.57 2.18
C PRO A 144 29.49 -17.77 2.95
N GLY A 145 30.19 -16.85 2.29
CA GLY A 145 31.14 -15.93 2.91
C GLY A 145 30.53 -14.63 3.45
N CYS A 146 29.21 -14.42 3.29
CA CYS A 146 28.52 -13.25 3.83
C CYS A 146 28.41 -13.38 5.37
N PRO A 147 28.81 -12.35 6.14
CA PRO A 147 28.64 -12.38 7.59
C PRO A 147 27.16 -12.58 7.99
N GLU A 148 26.90 -13.42 8.99
CA GLU A 148 25.53 -13.75 9.38
C GLU A 148 24.71 -12.50 9.78
N ALA A 149 25.31 -11.59 10.55
CA ALA A 149 24.69 -10.32 10.91
C ALA A 149 24.33 -9.48 9.67
N ARG A 150 25.15 -9.55 8.61
CA ARG A 150 24.90 -8.87 7.34
C ARG A 150 23.72 -9.50 6.60
N ALA A 151 23.67 -10.82 6.50
CA ALA A 151 22.55 -11.54 5.89
C ALA A 151 21.22 -11.24 6.60
N ARG A 152 21.20 -11.26 7.94
CA ARG A 152 20.02 -10.88 8.73
C ARG A 152 19.60 -9.43 8.49
N ALA A 153 20.55 -8.49 8.45
CA ALA A 153 20.24 -7.08 8.17
C ALA A 153 19.63 -6.87 6.77
N VAL A 154 20.13 -7.58 5.75
CA VAL A 154 19.55 -7.56 4.39
C VAL A 154 18.14 -8.14 4.40
N ALA A 155 17.94 -9.27 5.07
CA ALA A 155 16.63 -9.93 5.18
C ALA A 155 15.59 -9.02 5.86
N ALA A 156 15.94 -8.43 7.01
CA ALA A 156 15.08 -7.48 7.73
C ALA A 156 14.71 -6.27 6.86
N HIS A 157 15.69 -5.73 6.13
CA HIS A 157 15.46 -4.61 5.24
C HIS A 157 14.55 -4.99 4.05
N ALA A 158 14.75 -6.18 3.46
CA ALA A 158 13.97 -6.67 2.33
C ALA A 158 12.53 -7.09 2.72
N SER A 159 12.32 -7.54 3.96
CA SER A 159 11.05 -8.05 4.50
C SER A 159 10.10 -6.94 5.02
N ALA A 160 10.65 -5.74 5.29
CA ALA A 160 9.92 -4.60 5.87
C ALA A 160 8.61 -4.24 5.12
N ARG A 161 7.50 -4.16 5.87
CA ARG A 161 6.16 -3.88 5.31
C ARG A 161 6.00 -2.45 4.78
N GLY A 162 5.09 -2.27 3.81
CA GLY A 162 4.62 -0.95 3.36
C GLY A 162 5.56 -0.15 2.46
N SER A 163 6.75 -0.69 2.15
CA SER A 163 7.82 0.02 1.43
C SER A 163 7.92 -0.31 -0.07
N GLY A 164 7.15 -1.30 -0.56
CA GLY A 164 7.26 -1.78 -1.95
C GLY A 164 8.56 -2.56 -2.25
N ARG A 165 9.26 -3.06 -1.22
CA ARG A 165 10.53 -3.77 -1.34
C ARG A 165 10.39 -5.20 -1.89
N VAL A 166 11.52 -5.71 -2.39
CA VAL A 166 11.63 -6.98 -3.13
C VAL A 166 10.96 -8.15 -2.41
N GLY A 167 11.12 -8.26 -1.08
CA GLY A 167 10.58 -9.37 -0.28
C GLY A 167 9.04 -9.52 -0.31
N ARG A 168 8.29 -8.55 -0.83
CA ARG A 168 6.82 -8.64 -0.98
C ARG A 168 6.34 -8.84 -2.41
N SER A 169 7.23 -8.76 -3.39
CA SER A 169 6.96 -9.19 -4.78
C SER A 169 6.68 -10.70 -4.84
N ALA A 170 6.06 -11.18 -5.91
CA ALA A 170 5.85 -12.62 -6.09
C ALA A 170 7.17 -13.41 -6.04
N ALA A 171 8.19 -12.90 -6.75
CA ALA A 171 9.53 -13.46 -6.76
C ALA A 171 10.21 -13.44 -5.37
N GLY A 172 10.10 -12.32 -4.64
CA GLY A 172 10.64 -12.23 -3.28
C GLY A 172 9.93 -13.10 -2.25
N ARG A 173 8.61 -13.29 -2.38
CA ARG A 173 7.85 -14.24 -1.53
C ARG A 173 8.21 -15.69 -1.81
N ALA A 174 8.53 -16.00 -3.06
CA ALA A 174 9.04 -17.30 -3.48
C ALA A 174 10.53 -17.49 -3.16
N LEU A 175 11.19 -16.49 -2.57
CA LEU A 175 12.64 -16.48 -2.33
C LEU A 175 13.44 -16.85 -3.58
N SER A 176 13.01 -16.36 -4.75
CA SER A 176 13.72 -16.68 -5.99
C SER A 176 15.14 -16.13 -5.93
N GLU A 177 16.09 -16.88 -6.47
CA GLU A 177 17.51 -16.50 -6.45
C GLU A 177 17.72 -15.06 -6.96
N GLY A 178 17.12 -14.70 -8.09
CA GLY A 178 17.24 -13.34 -8.64
C GLY A 178 16.71 -12.25 -7.72
N ALA A 179 15.65 -12.52 -6.94
CA ALA A 179 15.11 -11.56 -5.97
C ALA A 179 16.03 -11.42 -4.75
N VAL A 180 16.57 -12.53 -4.26
CA VAL A 180 17.51 -12.54 -3.13
C VAL A 180 18.81 -11.83 -3.51
N VAL A 181 19.41 -12.19 -4.65
CA VAL A 181 20.60 -11.53 -5.19
C VAL A 181 20.37 -10.03 -5.38
N SER A 182 19.22 -9.62 -5.94
CA SER A 182 18.89 -8.21 -6.12
C SER A 182 18.83 -7.44 -4.79
N ALA A 183 18.33 -8.06 -3.72
CA ALA A 183 18.30 -7.47 -2.39
C ALA A 183 19.71 -7.32 -1.80
N VAL A 184 20.56 -8.33 -1.95
CA VAL A 184 21.96 -8.28 -1.52
C VAL A 184 22.73 -7.21 -2.29
N VAL A 185 22.64 -7.18 -3.62
CA VAL A 185 23.24 -6.14 -4.49
C VAL A 185 22.82 -4.74 -4.06
N ALA A 186 21.53 -4.56 -3.76
CA ALA A 186 21.04 -3.27 -3.27
C ALA A 186 21.69 -2.90 -1.93
N SER A 187 21.76 -3.84 -0.98
CA SER A 187 22.40 -3.61 0.31
C SER A 187 23.89 -3.28 0.20
N VAL A 188 24.62 -4.03 -0.62
CA VAL A 188 26.06 -3.81 -0.84
C VAL A 188 26.29 -2.42 -1.41
N ARG A 189 25.52 -2.05 -2.43
CA ARG A 189 25.59 -0.71 -3.02
C ARG A 189 25.32 0.40 -1.99
N HIS A 190 24.36 0.25 -1.09
CA HIS A 190 24.05 1.33 -0.14
C HIS A 190 25.01 1.39 1.05
N VAL A 191 25.61 0.29 1.47
CA VAL A 191 26.40 0.24 2.72
C VAL A 191 27.89 0.11 2.48
N ASP A 192 28.29 -0.62 1.44
CA ASP A 192 29.69 -0.94 1.17
C ASP A 192 30.31 -0.03 0.09
N THR A 193 29.55 0.97 -0.38
CA THR A 193 30.01 1.90 -1.42
C THR A 193 29.50 3.33 -1.18
N PRO A 194 30.12 4.38 -1.75
CA PRO A 194 29.69 5.77 -1.58
C PRO A 194 28.43 6.12 -2.40
N TYR A 195 27.56 5.15 -2.71
CA TYR A 195 26.40 5.35 -3.57
C TYR A 195 25.50 6.50 -3.10
N ASP A 196 25.19 6.56 -1.82
CA ASP A 196 24.33 7.60 -1.26
C ASP A 196 24.98 8.99 -1.37
N GLN A 197 26.30 9.07 -1.20
CA GLN A 197 27.05 10.32 -1.39
C GLN A 197 27.01 10.79 -2.85
N LEU A 198 27.15 9.88 -3.81
CA LEU A 198 27.03 10.19 -5.24
C LEU A 198 25.62 10.71 -5.59
N LEU A 199 24.58 10.13 -5.01
CA LEU A 199 23.21 10.62 -5.23
C LEU A 199 23.00 12.01 -4.62
N MET A 200 23.54 12.25 -3.43
CA MET A 200 23.46 13.55 -2.76
C MET A 200 24.26 14.64 -3.48
N SER A 201 25.35 14.29 -4.18
CA SER A 201 26.10 15.20 -5.03
C SER A 201 25.50 15.40 -6.43
N GLY A 202 24.31 14.85 -6.68
CA GLY A 202 23.55 15.05 -7.92
C GLY A 202 23.88 14.09 -9.05
N VAL A 203 24.71 13.06 -8.81
CA VAL A 203 25.03 12.06 -9.84
C VAL A 203 23.78 11.23 -10.17
N PRO A 204 23.40 11.10 -11.45
CA PRO A 204 22.27 10.29 -11.85
C PRO A 204 22.41 8.82 -11.42
N ARG A 205 21.29 8.19 -11.02
CA ARG A 205 21.28 6.80 -10.50
C ARG A 205 21.94 5.78 -11.42
N HIS A 206 21.72 5.90 -12.74
CA HIS A 206 22.26 4.96 -13.72
C HIS A 206 23.79 5.07 -13.79
N GLU A 207 24.33 6.29 -13.73
CA GLU A 207 25.75 6.56 -13.73
C GLU A 207 26.40 6.14 -12.42
N ALA A 208 25.81 6.48 -11.27
CA ALA A 208 26.30 6.04 -9.97
C ALA A 208 26.36 4.50 -9.88
N ARG A 209 25.35 3.79 -10.42
CA ARG A 209 25.36 2.32 -10.50
C ARG A 209 26.47 1.78 -11.40
N ARG A 210 26.69 2.40 -12.57
CA ARG A 210 27.76 2.03 -13.50
C ARG A 210 29.14 2.21 -12.88
N ARG A 211 29.38 3.33 -12.18
CA ARG A 211 30.66 3.62 -11.51
C ARG A 211 31.00 2.60 -10.41
N LEU A 212 29.98 2.08 -9.73
CA LEU A 212 30.15 1.23 -8.56
C LEU A 212 29.98 -0.27 -8.87
N SER A 213 29.66 -0.65 -10.11
CA SER A 213 29.35 -2.05 -10.46
C SER A 213 30.50 -2.98 -10.11
N ALA A 214 31.73 -2.62 -10.49
CA ALA A 214 32.92 -3.42 -10.20
C ALA A 214 33.17 -3.60 -8.70
N GLY A 215 32.99 -2.53 -7.90
CA GLY A 215 33.15 -2.61 -6.45
C GLY A 215 32.09 -3.50 -5.79
N VAL A 216 30.83 -3.38 -6.23
CA VAL A 216 29.74 -4.24 -5.75
C VAL A 216 29.99 -5.70 -6.14
N GLU A 217 30.40 -5.97 -7.38
CA GLU A 217 30.72 -7.31 -7.86
C GLU A 217 31.91 -7.94 -7.10
N GLY A 218 32.92 -7.15 -6.74
CA GLY A 218 34.05 -7.61 -5.93
C GLY A 218 33.62 -8.13 -4.56
N VAL A 219 32.78 -7.37 -3.85
CA VAL A 219 32.22 -7.80 -2.55
C VAL A 219 31.38 -9.08 -2.71
N LEU A 220 30.49 -9.12 -3.71
CA LEU A 220 29.63 -10.27 -3.94
C LEU A 220 30.41 -11.53 -4.30
N ARG A 221 31.50 -11.40 -5.06
CA ARG A 221 32.40 -12.52 -5.39
C ARG A 221 33.07 -13.08 -4.15
N GLY A 222 33.63 -12.21 -3.31
CA GLY A 222 34.23 -12.62 -2.03
C GLY A 222 33.24 -13.38 -1.13
N TRP A 223 31.96 -13.00 -1.14
CA TRP A 223 30.94 -13.74 -0.38
C TRP A 223 30.46 -15.04 -1.05
N ARG A 224 30.61 -15.20 -2.37
CA ARG A 224 30.27 -16.46 -3.07
C ARG A 224 31.34 -17.54 -2.87
N GLU A 225 32.60 -17.15 -2.84
CA GLU A 225 33.75 -18.07 -2.76
C GLU A 225 33.97 -18.61 -1.33
N GLY A 226 33.36 -17.99 -0.32
CA GLY A 226 33.51 -18.38 1.10
C GLY A 226 34.88 -17.97 1.67
N PRO A 227 35.10 -18.10 2.99
CA PRO A 227 36.44 -17.88 3.54
C PRO A 227 37.38 -18.94 2.96
N VAL A 228 38.38 -18.50 2.19
CA VAL A 228 39.54 -19.32 1.84
C VAL A 228 40.17 -19.77 3.16
N ARG A 229 40.09 -21.07 3.49
CA ARG A 229 40.88 -21.66 4.57
C ARG A 229 42.35 -21.59 4.16
N ALA A 230 43.02 -20.51 4.49
CA ALA A 230 44.47 -20.42 4.40
C ALA A 230 45.09 -21.20 5.57
N GLY A 231 45.89 -22.22 5.25
CA GLY A 231 46.94 -22.73 6.13
C GLY A 231 46.67 -24.08 6.80
N ALA A 232 46.97 -25.18 6.10
CA ALA A 232 47.49 -26.40 6.72
C ALA A 232 48.69 -26.90 5.89
N GLU A 233 49.73 -26.07 5.81
CA GLU A 233 51.10 -26.51 5.57
C GLU A 233 51.93 -26.00 6.75
N ALA A 234 52.30 -26.92 7.62
CA ALA A 234 53.42 -26.78 8.54
C ALA A 234 54.17 -28.11 8.49
N GLU A 235 55.08 -28.21 7.53
CA GLU A 235 56.23 -29.11 7.60
C GLU A 235 57.04 -28.75 8.86
N THR A 236 57.35 -29.75 9.68
CA THR A 236 58.63 -29.79 10.40
C THR A 236 58.95 -31.23 10.81
N GLY A 237 60.07 -31.77 10.32
CA GLY A 237 60.79 -32.90 10.93
C GLY A 237 60.75 -34.20 10.17
#